data_AF-A0A094EY47-F1
#
_entry.id   AF-A0A094EY47-F1
#
_cell.length_a   1.000
_cell.length_b   1.000
_cell.length_c   1.000
_cell.angle_alpha   90.00
_cell.angle_beta   90.00
_cell.angle_gamma   90.00
#
_symmetry.space_group_name_H-M   'P 1'
#
loop_
_entity.id
_entity.type
_entity.pdbx_description
1 polymer ?
#
loop_
_entity_poly.entity_id
_entity_poly.type
_entity_poly.pdbx_seq_one_letter_code
_entity_poly.pdbx_strand_id
1 'polypeptide(L)'
;MSDGPVHRVISAAEVYSFPQGHLGHLTDLEANALDEFRKLCTEKNLYNGTKKYDFGSHDDTTLLRFLRARRFNVEDAFQQFKDTEEWRAANQLETLYETIDLQHFEETRRLYPQWTGRRDRRGIPVYIFEVKHLDAKAMAAYDKSAAQTHSKAKTDGNTAPKLLRLFTLYENLTRYVLPLSTAMTDRPYPSTPITQSNNIVDISGVGLKQFWNLRAHMQSASQLATANYPETLDRIFIIGAPYFFPTVWGWIKRWFDPITTSKIFILSQSDMKSTLESFIEPANIPKKYGGELEFNWCDPPVHDPALNDVITWKGGYETLPTGPMYWRDKGDHIELEAVGAFDGKQRRDIVATVRKTAKEGETEEANKTTGEALQPQTISAATAEAIKAGSAGQPKPGSYVVAPEGIATLSLQDDKNYTEANGNLEGPVSEVTNEPQATELESVNEKQDSAPDASATGEVNKA
;
A
#
# COMPACT_ATOMS: atom_id res chain seq x y z
N MET A 1 27.54 -38.36 27.86
CA MET A 1 27.32 -38.64 26.42
C MET A 1 27.14 -37.31 25.74
N SER A 2 27.86 -37.12 24.64
CA SER A 2 28.19 -35.86 23.99
C SER A 2 26.99 -35.06 23.48
N ASP A 3 27.01 -33.75 23.77
CA ASP A 3 26.39 -32.70 22.95
C ASP A 3 26.82 -32.85 21.49
N GLY A 4 25.83 -32.93 20.60
CA GLY A 4 26.02 -32.76 19.16
C GLY A 4 25.38 -31.44 18.73
N PRO A 5 25.99 -30.67 17.80
CA PRO A 5 25.49 -29.35 17.45
C PRO A 5 24.20 -29.52 16.65
N VAL A 6 23.08 -29.10 17.23
CA VAL A 6 21.88 -28.82 16.45
C VAL A 6 22.21 -27.61 15.58
N HIS A 7 22.71 -27.86 14.36
CA HIS A 7 22.66 -26.87 13.30
C HIS A 7 21.18 -26.51 13.13
N ARG A 8 20.74 -25.42 13.77
CA ARG A 8 19.50 -24.75 13.38
C ARG A 8 19.69 -24.39 11.91
N VAL A 9 18.90 -25.01 11.05
CA VAL A 9 18.75 -24.54 9.67
C VAL A 9 18.17 -23.14 9.79
N ILE A 10 19.01 -22.13 9.60
CA ILE A 10 18.60 -20.72 9.53
C ILE A 10 17.57 -20.66 8.41
N SER A 11 16.35 -20.23 8.73
CA SER A 11 15.30 -20.14 7.72
C SER A 11 15.72 -19.11 6.67
N ALA A 12 15.38 -19.31 5.39
CA ALA A 12 15.68 -18.32 4.34
C ALA A 12 15.13 -16.91 4.67
N ALA A 13 14.12 -16.80 5.55
CA ALA A 13 13.58 -15.56 6.06
C ALA A 13 14.53 -14.79 7.00
N GLU A 14 15.34 -15.50 7.79
CA GLU A 14 16.38 -14.88 8.64
C GLU A 14 17.57 -14.41 7.79
N VAL A 15 17.88 -15.12 6.70
CA VAL A 15 18.98 -14.78 5.76
C VAL A 15 18.73 -13.46 5.02
N TYR A 16 17.47 -13.12 4.73
CA TYR A 16 17.08 -11.89 4.00
C TYR A 16 16.29 -10.91 4.87
N SER A 17 16.63 -10.81 6.15
CA SER A 17 16.04 -9.79 7.01
C SER A 17 16.66 -8.41 6.72
N PHE A 18 15.83 -7.38 6.55
CA PHE A 18 16.31 -6.02 6.38
C PHE A 18 17.25 -5.64 7.55
N PRO A 19 18.46 -5.11 7.29
CA PRO A 19 18.89 -4.53 6.01
C PRO A 19 19.70 -5.45 5.08
N GLN A 20 19.93 -6.73 5.41
CA GLN A 20 20.77 -7.62 4.60
C GLN A 20 20.21 -7.80 3.18
N GLY A 21 21.11 -7.86 2.19
CA GLY A 21 20.72 -7.94 0.77
C GLY A 21 20.06 -6.66 0.23
N HIS A 22 20.14 -5.54 0.96
CA HIS A 22 19.73 -4.21 0.52
C HIS A 22 20.96 -3.31 0.31
N LEU A 23 20.76 -2.18 -0.37
CA LEU A 23 21.85 -1.26 -0.68
C LEU A 23 22.58 -0.78 0.59
N GLY A 24 23.91 -0.80 0.55
CA GLY A 24 24.78 -0.55 1.71
C GLY A 24 25.02 -1.74 2.62
N HIS A 25 24.38 -2.90 2.35
CA HIS A 25 24.51 -4.15 3.13
C HIS A 25 24.51 -5.36 2.18
N LEU A 26 25.26 -5.26 1.08
CA LEU A 26 25.46 -6.36 0.13
C LEU A 26 26.77 -7.09 0.46
N THR A 27 26.75 -8.42 0.35
CA THR A 27 27.99 -9.20 0.24
C THR A 27 28.64 -8.97 -1.13
N ASP A 28 29.92 -9.34 -1.29
CA ASP A 28 30.63 -9.23 -2.58
C ASP A 28 29.89 -9.97 -3.70
N LEU A 29 29.31 -11.14 -3.41
CA LEU A 29 28.55 -11.92 -4.38
C LEU A 29 27.28 -11.19 -4.82
N GLU A 30 26.56 -10.58 -3.87
CA GLU A 30 25.34 -9.83 -4.15
C GLU A 30 25.63 -8.52 -4.89
N ALA A 31 26.72 -7.83 -4.55
CA ALA A 31 27.17 -6.63 -5.26
C ALA A 31 27.58 -6.95 -6.71
N ASN A 32 28.33 -8.03 -6.93
CA ASN A 32 28.68 -8.49 -8.28
C ASN A 32 27.42 -8.85 -9.09
N ALA A 33 26.45 -9.55 -8.49
CA ALA A 33 25.19 -9.88 -9.15
C ALA A 33 24.38 -8.63 -9.53
N LEU A 34 24.38 -7.58 -8.68
CA LEU A 34 23.77 -6.29 -9.01
C LEU A 34 24.43 -5.63 -10.21
N ASP A 35 25.77 -5.60 -10.25
CA ASP A 35 26.52 -5.01 -11.37
C ASP A 35 26.32 -5.78 -12.68
N GLU A 36 26.33 -7.11 -12.64
CA GLU A 36 26.02 -7.98 -13.79
C GLU A 36 24.60 -7.75 -14.27
N PHE A 37 23.63 -7.70 -13.35
CA PHE A 37 22.24 -7.47 -13.70
C PHE A 37 22.01 -6.09 -14.34
N ARG A 38 22.63 -5.04 -13.78
CA ARG A 38 22.58 -3.68 -14.36
C ARG A 38 23.14 -3.64 -15.78
N LYS A 39 24.28 -4.31 -16.03
CA LYS A 39 24.87 -4.44 -17.37
C LYS A 39 23.93 -5.14 -18.33
N LEU A 40 23.36 -6.28 -17.92
CA LEU A 40 22.43 -7.05 -18.75
C LEU A 40 21.17 -6.25 -19.11
N CYS A 41 20.56 -5.55 -18.15
CA CYS A 41 19.41 -4.67 -18.42
C CYS A 41 19.77 -3.54 -19.40
N THR A 42 20.98 -2.98 -19.29
CA THR A 42 21.47 -1.92 -20.18
C THR A 42 21.68 -2.45 -21.60
N GLU A 43 22.37 -3.59 -21.76
CA GLU A 43 22.62 -4.24 -23.05
C GLU A 43 21.32 -4.60 -23.79
N LYS A 44 20.27 -4.94 -23.03
CA LYS A 44 18.95 -5.32 -23.56
C LYS A 44 18.01 -4.13 -23.72
N ASN A 45 18.46 -2.89 -23.48
CA ASN A 45 17.68 -1.66 -23.55
C ASN A 45 16.43 -1.63 -22.65
N LEU A 46 16.41 -2.46 -21.60
CA LEU A 46 15.43 -2.36 -20.52
C LEU A 46 15.85 -1.33 -19.48
N TYR A 47 17.11 -0.89 -19.53
CA TYR A 47 17.63 0.21 -18.74
C TYR A 47 18.34 1.18 -19.67
N ASN A 48 17.75 2.36 -19.90
CA ASN A 48 18.32 3.35 -20.81
C ASN A 48 19.05 4.49 -20.08
N GLY A 49 19.27 4.36 -18.76
CA GLY A 49 19.87 5.40 -17.92
C GLY A 49 19.04 6.69 -17.79
N THR A 50 17.95 6.83 -18.56
CA THR A 50 17.02 7.95 -18.44
C THR A 50 15.97 7.59 -17.39
N LYS A 51 16.21 8.07 -16.18
CA LYS A 51 15.23 8.10 -15.09
C LYS A 51 14.05 8.99 -15.52
N LYS A 52 13.10 8.48 -16.32
CA LYS A 52 11.83 9.23 -16.53
C LYS A 52 11.15 9.51 -15.17
N TYR A 53 11.35 8.57 -14.24
CA TYR A 53 11.15 8.72 -12.81
C TYR A 53 12.42 8.26 -12.11
N ASP A 54 12.77 8.95 -11.03
CA ASP A 54 14.01 8.68 -10.31
C ASP A 54 13.89 7.56 -9.28
N PHE A 55 12.67 7.13 -8.99
CA PHE A 55 12.34 6.01 -8.11
C PHE A 55 11.39 5.03 -8.81
N GLY A 56 11.62 3.73 -8.62
CA GLY A 56 10.57 2.70 -8.64
C GLY A 56 10.51 1.74 -9.82
N SER A 57 11.10 2.05 -10.98
CA SER A 57 11.15 1.09 -12.11
C SER A 57 12.57 0.72 -12.56
N HIS A 58 13.55 1.60 -12.36
CA HIS A 58 14.89 1.43 -12.92
C HIS A 58 15.97 2.02 -11.98
N ASP A 59 15.90 1.73 -10.69
CA ASP A 59 16.94 2.06 -9.72
C ASP A 59 17.55 0.79 -9.11
N ASP A 60 18.71 0.90 -8.48
CA ASP A 60 19.39 -0.25 -7.85
C ASP A 60 18.51 -0.92 -6.80
N THR A 61 17.68 -0.15 -6.09
CA THR A 61 16.76 -0.68 -5.09
C THR A 61 15.72 -1.60 -5.71
N THR A 62 15.27 -1.26 -6.92
CA THR A 62 14.35 -2.04 -7.74
C THR A 62 15.04 -3.28 -8.28
N LEU A 63 16.23 -3.16 -8.89
CA LEU A 63 16.98 -4.33 -9.36
C LEU A 63 17.27 -5.33 -8.24
N LEU A 64 17.65 -4.84 -7.05
CA LEU A 64 17.88 -5.68 -5.88
C LEU A 64 16.61 -6.42 -5.40
N ARG A 65 15.40 -5.85 -5.57
CA ARG A 65 14.15 -6.58 -5.27
C ARG A 65 14.00 -7.82 -6.17
N PHE A 66 14.27 -7.68 -7.46
CA PHE A 66 14.21 -8.80 -8.41
C PHE A 66 15.31 -9.83 -8.14
N LEU A 67 16.53 -9.38 -7.84
CA LEU A 67 17.62 -10.28 -7.44
C LEU A 67 17.26 -11.08 -6.18
N ARG A 68 16.80 -10.44 -5.10
CA ARG A 68 16.39 -11.14 -3.89
C ARG A 68 15.28 -12.16 -4.16
N ALA A 69 14.28 -11.80 -4.97
CA ALA A 69 13.18 -12.71 -5.34
C ALA A 69 13.63 -13.92 -6.18
N ARG A 70 14.83 -13.85 -6.77
CA ARG A 70 15.45 -14.93 -7.54
C ARG A 70 16.76 -15.40 -6.92
N ARG A 71 16.97 -15.14 -5.61
CA ARG A 71 18.14 -15.59 -4.83
C ARG A 71 19.47 -15.20 -5.50
N PHE A 72 19.51 -13.98 -6.01
CA PHE A 72 20.62 -13.38 -6.75
C PHE A 72 21.04 -14.14 -8.02
N ASN A 73 20.14 -14.95 -8.59
CA ASN A 73 20.30 -15.45 -9.96
C ASN A 73 19.97 -14.32 -10.95
N VAL A 74 21.00 -13.84 -11.66
CA VAL A 74 20.92 -12.70 -12.59
C VAL A 74 19.98 -12.98 -13.76
N GLU A 75 20.06 -14.16 -14.39
CA GLU A 75 19.24 -14.51 -15.56
C GLU A 75 17.76 -14.63 -15.19
N ASP A 76 17.45 -15.31 -14.09
CA ASP A 76 16.08 -15.46 -13.62
C ASP A 76 15.48 -14.11 -13.17
N ALA A 77 16.29 -13.26 -12.52
CA ALA A 77 15.89 -11.91 -12.14
C ALA A 77 15.63 -11.04 -13.37
N PHE A 78 16.49 -11.14 -14.38
CA PHE A 78 16.33 -10.44 -15.64
C PHE A 78 15.06 -10.85 -16.38
N GLN A 79 14.78 -12.16 -16.47
CA GLN A 79 13.55 -12.62 -17.11
C GLN A 79 12.31 -12.07 -16.41
N GLN A 80 12.27 -12.12 -15.07
CA GLN A 80 11.15 -11.57 -14.31
C GLN A 80 11.01 -10.04 -14.48
N PHE A 81 12.13 -9.31 -14.48
CA PHE A 81 12.14 -7.86 -14.67
C PHE A 81 11.66 -7.48 -16.08
N LYS A 82 12.15 -8.18 -17.11
CA LYS A 82 11.70 -8.02 -18.50
C LYS A 82 10.20 -8.24 -18.63
N ASP A 83 9.68 -9.33 -18.09
CA ASP A 83 8.24 -9.64 -18.15
C ASP A 83 7.41 -8.57 -17.42
N THR A 84 7.96 -8.01 -16.34
CA THR A 84 7.34 -6.89 -15.62
C THR A 84 7.28 -5.64 -16.49
N GLU A 85 8.39 -5.22 -17.10
CA GLU A 85 8.42 -4.03 -17.95
C GLU A 85 7.51 -4.17 -19.18
N GLU A 86 7.45 -5.36 -19.79
CA GLU A 86 6.52 -5.67 -20.88
C GLU A 86 5.05 -5.53 -20.41
N TRP A 87 4.71 -6.09 -19.24
CA TRP A 87 3.37 -5.96 -18.67
C TRP A 87 3.01 -4.51 -18.33
N ARG A 88 3.94 -3.74 -17.75
CA ARG A 88 3.76 -2.32 -17.43
C ARG A 88 3.50 -1.50 -18.70
N ALA A 89 4.32 -1.72 -19.73
CA ALA A 89 4.19 -1.04 -21.02
C ALA A 89 2.87 -1.39 -21.73
N ALA A 90 2.50 -2.66 -21.75
CA ALA A 90 1.25 -3.15 -22.35
C ALA A 90 0.00 -2.53 -21.69
N ASN A 91 0.08 -2.20 -20.39
CA ASN A 91 -1.01 -1.59 -19.64
C ASN A 91 -0.89 -0.07 -19.49
N GLN A 92 0.18 0.54 -20.01
CA GLN A 92 0.53 1.95 -19.83
C GLN A 92 0.42 2.38 -18.36
N LEU A 93 1.00 1.58 -17.46
CA LEU A 93 0.75 1.71 -16.03
C LEU A 93 1.15 3.08 -15.46
N GLU A 94 2.24 3.67 -15.98
CA GLU A 94 2.66 5.03 -15.65
C GLU A 94 1.58 6.05 -16.02
N THR A 95 1.05 5.96 -17.24
CA THR A 95 -0.01 6.84 -17.70
C THR A 95 -1.27 6.64 -16.86
N LEU A 96 -1.60 5.39 -16.52
CA LEU A 96 -2.74 5.08 -15.66
C LEU A 96 -2.56 5.78 -14.31
N TYR A 97 -1.42 5.58 -13.66
CA TYR A 97 -1.12 6.17 -12.35
C TYR A 97 -1.17 7.71 -12.36
N GLU A 98 -0.60 8.35 -13.40
CA GLU A 98 -0.51 9.81 -13.47
C GLU A 98 -1.80 10.52 -13.86
N THR A 99 -2.76 9.79 -14.42
CA THR A 99 -3.95 10.39 -15.04
C THR A 99 -5.25 9.77 -14.56
N ILE A 100 -5.20 8.79 -13.67
CA ILE A 100 -6.38 8.22 -13.02
C ILE A 100 -7.17 9.32 -12.30
N ASP A 101 -8.48 9.27 -12.46
CA ASP A 101 -9.39 10.11 -11.71
C ASP A 101 -9.22 9.89 -10.19
N LEU A 102 -9.17 10.99 -9.43
CA LEU A 102 -8.92 10.95 -7.98
C LEU A 102 -9.98 10.14 -7.24
N GLN A 103 -11.24 10.19 -7.67
CA GLN A 103 -12.31 9.42 -7.05
C GLN A 103 -12.08 7.93 -7.25
N HIS A 104 -11.69 7.50 -8.46
CA HIS A 104 -11.39 6.11 -8.73
C HIS A 104 -10.16 5.61 -7.94
N PHE A 105 -9.13 6.44 -7.79
CA PHE A 105 -8.00 6.09 -6.94
C PHE A 105 -8.42 5.91 -5.47
N GLU A 106 -9.20 6.85 -4.93
CA GLU A 106 -9.66 6.81 -3.52
C GLU A 106 -10.64 5.68 -3.24
N GLU A 107 -11.54 5.36 -4.16
CA GLU A 107 -12.41 4.18 -4.08
C GLU A 107 -11.58 2.89 -3.93
N THR A 108 -10.50 2.76 -4.70
CA THR A 108 -9.59 1.61 -4.57
C THR A 108 -8.86 1.65 -3.24
N ARG A 109 -8.30 2.80 -2.83
CA ARG A 109 -7.59 2.96 -1.55
C ARG A 109 -8.45 2.53 -0.36
N ARG A 110 -9.75 2.82 -0.37
CA ARG A 110 -10.69 2.46 0.72
C ARG A 110 -10.97 0.96 0.83
N LEU A 111 -10.76 0.19 -0.23
CA LEU A 111 -11.05 -1.26 -0.26
C LEU A 111 -9.83 -2.13 0.05
N TYR A 112 -8.62 -1.60 -0.07
CA TYR A 112 -7.36 -2.35 -0.01
C TYR A 112 -6.45 -1.82 1.10
N PRO A 113 -5.29 -2.47 1.37
CA PRO A 113 -4.42 -2.04 2.46
C PRO A 113 -4.10 -0.54 2.43
N GLN A 114 -4.23 0.12 3.58
CA GLN A 114 -4.07 1.57 3.74
C GLN A 114 -2.83 1.87 4.58
N TRP A 115 -1.99 2.78 4.10
CA TRP A 115 -0.87 3.27 4.88
C TRP A 115 -1.40 4.11 6.05
N THR A 116 -0.93 3.81 7.26
CA THR A 116 -1.30 4.53 8.48
C THR A 116 -0.65 5.90 8.59
N GLY A 117 0.35 6.20 7.75
CA GLY A 117 1.24 7.34 7.92
C GLY A 117 2.39 7.09 8.91
N ARG A 118 2.43 5.88 9.51
CA ARG A 118 3.43 5.45 10.49
C ARG A 118 4.36 4.37 9.94
N ARG A 119 5.41 4.08 10.72
CA ARG A 119 6.48 3.12 10.43
C ARG A 119 6.75 2.20 11.63
N ASP A 120 7.37 1.07 11.37
CA ASP A 120 7.90 0.17 12.39
C ASP A 120 9.21 0.72 12.99
N ARG A 121 9.78 0.00 13.95
CA ARG A 121 11.04 0.39 14.63
C ARG A 121 12.26 0.51 13.68
N ARG A 122 12.19 -0.03 12.46
CA ARG A 122 13.25 0.04 11.43
C ARG A 122 12.99 1.13 10.39
N GLY A 123 11.85 1.81 10.47
CA GLY A 123 11.41 2.81 9.48
C GLY A 123 10.60 2.23 8.32
N ILE A 124 10.18 0.95 8.38
CA ILE A 124 9.37 0.31 7.34
C ILE A 124 7.89 0.69 7.53
N PRO A 125 7.18 1.20 6.50
CA PRO A 125 5.82 1.71 6.63
C PRO A 125 4.83 0.64 7.08
N VAL A 126 3.89 1.04 7.93
CA VAL A 126 2.84 0.18 8.49
C VAL A 126 1.52 0.42 7.77
N TYR A 127 1.01 -0.64 7.15
CA TYR A 127 -0.28 -0.71 6.49
C TYR A 127 -1.27 -1.52 7.31
N ILE A 128 -2.54 -1.19 7.19
CA ILE A 128 -3.66 -1.96 7.76
C ILE A 128 -4.53 -2.45 6.62
N PHE A 129 -5.15 -3.62 6.77
CA PHE A 129 -6.18 -4.12 5.88
C PHE A 129 -7.30 -4.78 6.67
N GLU A 130 -8.48 -4.14 6.70
CA GLU A 130 -9.69 -4.74 7.27
C GLU A 130 -10.49 -5.47 6.19
N VAL A 131 -10.38 -6.81 6.16
CA VAL A 131 -10.94 -7.64 5.08
C VAL A 131 -12.47 -7.68 5.09
N LYS A 132 -13.11 -7.44 6.25
CA LYS A 132 -14.58 -7.49 6.40
C LYS A 132 -15.32 -6.59 5.41
N HIS A 133 -14.75 -5.45 5.03
CA HIS A 133 -15.37 -4.49 4.11
C HIS A 133 -15.29 -4.93 2.64
N LEU A 134 -14.46 -5.91 2.33
CA LEU A 134 -14.34 -6.50 1.00
C LEU A 134 -15.42 -7.58 0.81
N ASP A 135 -16.69 -7.21 0.91
CA ASP A 135 -17.81 -8.14 0.75
C ASP A 135 -18.28 -8.26 -0.72
N ALA A 136 -19.26 -9.14 -0.98
CA ALA A 136 -19.75 -9.38 -2.33
C ALA A 136 -20.39 -8.13 -2.97
N LYS A 137 -21.04 -7.28 -2.18
CA LYS A 137 -21.68 -6.04 -2.66
C LYS A 137 -20.61 -5.01 -3.01
N ALA A 138 -19.62 -4.82 -2.13
CA ALA A 138 -18.50 -3.92 -2.35
C ALA A 138 -17.69 -4.35 -3.58
N MET A 139 -17.39 -5.65 -3.73
CA MET A 139 -16.66 -6.16 -4.89
C MET A 139 -17.45 -6.03 -6.20
N ALA A 140 -18.77 -6.26 -6.18
CA ALA A 140 -19.59 -6.06 -7.38
C ALA A 140 -19.65 -4.58 -7.80
N ALA A 141 -19.79 -3.67 -6.84
CA ALA A 141 -19.74 -2.23 -7.10
C ALA A 141 -18.36 -1.80 -7.62
N TYR A 142 -17.29 -2.32 -7.02
CA TYR A 142 -15.92 -2.05 -7.42
C TYR A 142 -15.61 -2.57 -8.82
N ASP A 143 -16.04 -3.79 -9.16
CA ASP A 143 -15.88 -4.36 -10.51
C ASP A 143 -16.55 -3.47 -11.57
N LYS A 144 -17.78 -2.98 -11.29
CA LYS A 144 -18.51 -2.08 -12.18
C LYS A 144 -17.80 -0.72 -12.33
N SER A 145 -17.36 -0.12 -11.22
CA SER A 145 -16.61 1.15 -11.23
C SER A 145 -15.27 1.01 -11.95
N ALA A 146 -14.53 -0.06 -11.70
CA ALA A 146 -13.22 -0.30 -12.32
C ALA A 146 -13.30 -0.49 -13.84
N ALA A 147 -14.39 -1.06 -14.36
CA ALA A 147 -14.63 -1.13 -15.81
C ALA A 147 -14.77 0.26 -16.46
N GLN A 148 -15.07 1.30 -15.68
CA GLN A 148 -15.26 2.68 -16.11
C GLN A 148 -14.11 3.60 -15.64
N THR A 149 -12.92 3.03 -15.42
CA THR A 149 -11.76 3.80 -14.96
C THR A 149 -11.42 4.92 -15.93
N HIS A 150 -11.62 6.16 -15.50
CA HIS A 150 -11.20 7.35 -16.24
C HIS A 150 -9.70 7.58 -16.06
N SER A 151 -8.95 7.42 -17.15
CA SER A 151 -7.53 7.78 -17.28
C SER A 151 -7.18 7.96 -18.77
N LYS A 152 -5.97 8.45 -19.08
CA LYS A 152 -5.44 8.53 -20.45
C LYS A 152 -4.81 7.21 -20.92
N ALA A 153 -4.71 6.20 -20.06
CA ALA A 153 -4.04 4.95 -20.38
C ALA A 153 -4.86 4.08 -21.35
N LYS A 154 -4.15 3.37 -22.23
CA LYS A 154 -4.71 2.33 -23.10
C LYS A 154 -4.12 0.99 -22.69
N THR A 155 -4.96 0.16 -22.08
CA THR A 155 -4.57 -1.16 -21.56
C THR A 155 -4.72 -2.22 -22.64
N ASP A 156 -3.91 -3.27 -22.59
CA ASP A 156 -3.98 -4.40 -23.52
C ASP A 156 -5.26 -5.25 -23.38
N GLY A 157 -6.00 -5.09 -22.28
CA GLY A 157 -7.23 -5.82 -21.98
C GLY A 157 -7.02 -7.21 -21.38
N ASN A 158 -5.77 -7.66 -21.21
CA ASN A 158 -5.44 -8.97 -20.63
C ASN A 158 -5.50 -8.95 -19.10
N THR A 159 -5.25 -7.77 -18.50
CA THR A 159 -5.38 -7.58 -17.05
C THR A 159 -6.73 -6.97 -16.70
N ALA A 160 -7.45 -7.59 -15.76
CA ALA A 160 -8.75 -7.08 -15.34
C ALA A 160 -8.65 -5.62 -14.81
N PRO A 161 -9.55 -4.70 -15.18
CA PRO A 161 -9.47 -3.29 -14.78
C PRO A 161 -9.35 -3.06 -13.27
N LYS A 162 -10.05 -3.88 -12.48
CA LYS A 162 -10.00 -3.83 -11.01
C LYS A 162 -8.62 -4.15 -10.43
N LEU A 163 -7.87 -5.04 -11.10
CA LEU A 163 -6.50 -5.36 -10.74
C LEU A 163 -5.59 -4.20 -11.14
N LEU A 164 -5.75 -3.64 -12.34
CA LEU A 164 -4.98 -2.47 -12.75
C LEU A 164 -5.13 -1.29 -11.78
N ARG A 165 -6.37 -1.01 -11.33
CA ARG A 165 -6.62 -0.04 -10.24
C ARG A 165 -5.91 -0.43 -8.95
N LEU A 166 -5.98 -1.69 -8.50
CA LEU A 166 -5.21 -2.15 -7.34
C LEU A 166 -3.70 -1.90 -7.51
N PHE A 167 -3.14 -2.12 -8.70
CA PHE A 167 -1.73 -1.88 -8.97
C PHE A 167 -1.34 -0.40 -9.03
N THR A 168 -2.31 0.53 -9.16
CA THR A 168 -2.03 1.95 -8.89
C THR A 168 -1.70 2.20 -7.40
N LEU A 169 -2.18 1.37 -6.47
CA LEU A 169 -1.76 1.46 -5.07
C LEU A 169 -0.34 0.92 -4.87
N TYR A 170 0.08 -0.08 -5.65
CA TYR A 170 1.47 -0.53 -5.66
C TYR A 170 2.42 0.52 -6.24
N GLU A 171 2.00 1.23 -7.29
CA GLU A 171 2.72 2.41 -7.79
C GLU A 171 2.83 3.49 -6.70
N ASN A 172 1.77 3.72 -5.92
CA ASN A 172 1.83 4.66 -4.80
C ASN A 172 2.75 4.19 -3.67
N LEU A 173 2.77 2.89 -3.37
CA LEU A 173 3.71 2.31 -2.42
C LEU A 173 5.16 2.57 -2.89
N THR A 174 5.51 2.16 -4.11
CA THR A 174 6.90 2.19 -4.60
C THR A 174 7.40 3.57 -4.98
N ARG A 175 6.52 4.46 -5.45
CA ARG A 175 6.92 5.78 -5.96
C ARG A 175 6.69 6.91 -4.96
N TYR A 176 5.95 6.65 -3.88
CA TYR A 176 5.64 7.66 -2.86
C TYR A 176 5.96 7.22 -1.43
N VAL A 177 5.34 6.15 -0.92
CA VAL A 177 5.48 5.78 0.50
C VAL A 177 6.88 5.26 0.84
N LEU A 178 7.45 4.40 -0.02
CA LEU A 178 8.78 3.82 0.18
C LEU A 178 9.91 4.87 0.07
N PRO A 179 9.92 5.77 -0.93
CA PRO A 179 10.93 6.84 -0.97
C PRO A 179 10.78 7.85 0.18
N LEU A 180 9.55 8.16 0.61
CA LEU A 180 9.33 8.99 1.80
C LEU A 180 9.92 8.33 3.05
N SER A 181 9.63 7.05 3.26
CA SER A 181 10.18 6.28 4.39
C SER A 181 11.71 6.20 4.36
N THR A 182 12.30 6.15 3.16
CA THR A 182 13.76 6.19 2.95
C THR A 182 14.37 7.53 3.35
N ALA A 183 13.68 8.63 3.04
CA ALA A 183 14.15 9.99 3.33
C ALA A 183 14.09 10.37 4.81
N MET A 184 13.38 9.58 5.63
CA MET A 184 13.38 9.76 7.08
C MET A 184 14.73 9.37 7.69
N THR A 185 15.28 10.22 8.55
CA THR A 185 16.62 10.05 9.16
C THR A 185 16.61 9.41 10.54
N ASP A 186 15.47 9.34 11.20
CA ASP A 186 15.26 8.87 12.58
C ASP A 186 15.21 7.34 12.71
N ARG A 187 15.83 6.62 11.78
CA ARG A 187 15.78 5.15 11.67
C ARG A 187 17.16 4.53 11.85
N PRO A 188 17.27 3.25 12.25
CA PRO A 188 18.56 2.62 12.55
C PRO A 188 19.55 2.56 11.37
N TYR A 189 19.04 2.50 10.13
CA TYR A 189 19.85 2.38 8.91
C TYR A 189 19.54 3.51 7.92
N PRO A 190 19.82 4.78 8.24
CA PRO A 190 19.34 5.94 7.48
C PRO A 190 19.87 6.02 6.04
N SER A 191 20.98 5.34 5.75
CA SER A 191 21.58 5.26 4.40
C SER A 191 21.05 4.10 3.55
N THR A 192 20.29 3.16 4.12
CA THR A 192 19.76 2.00 3.39
C THR A 192 18.31 2.24 2.99
N PRO A 193 17.96 2.24 1.69
CA PRO A 193 16.59 2.49 1.24
C PRO A 193 15.57 1.50 1.80
N ILE A 194 14.39 2.01 2.15
CA ILE A 194 13.23 1.22 2.53
C ILE A 194 12.54 0.73 1.26
N THR A 195 12.51 -0.59 1.03
CA THR A 195 11.90 -1.17 -0.17
C THR A 195 10.71 -2.08 0.11
N GLN A 196 10.28 -2.18 1.36
CA GLN A 196 9.26 -3.13 1.82
C GLN A 196 8.21 -2.44 2.70
N SER A 197 7.10 -3.12 2.95
CA SER A 197 6.01 -2.69 3.84
C SER A 197 5.62 -3.77 4.84
N ASN A 198 5.13 -3.35 6.01
CA ASN A 198 4.49 -4.18 7.02
C ASN A 198 2.97 -4.08 6.89
N ASN A 199 2.26 -5.20 7.04
CA ASN A 199 0.81 -5.23 6.88
C ASN A 199 0.14 -5.90 8.09
N ILE A 200 -0.75 -5.16 8.75
CA ILE A 200 -1.67 -5.71 9.76
C ILE A 200 -2.98 -6.04 9.06
N VAL A 201 -3.29 -7.33 8.90
CA VAL A 201 -4.47 -7.82 8.19
C VAL A 201 -5.49 -8.34 9.20
N ASP A 202 -6.53 -7.56 9.41
CA ASP A 202 -7.64 -7.92 10.30
C ASP A 202 -8.74 -8.65 9.52
N ILE A 203 -8.95 -9.90 9.90
CA ILE A 203 -9.98 -10.78 9.33
C ILE A 203 -11.12 -11.07 10.32
N SER A 204 -11.19 -10.30 11.41
CA SER A 204 -12.31 -10.35 12.35
C SER A 204 -13.63 -10.06 11.64
N GLY A 205 -14.66 -10.88 11.93
CA GLY A 205 -15.98 -10.72 11.33
C GLY A 205 -16.11 -11.20 9.89
N VAL A 206 -15.04 -11.74 9.29
CA VAL A 206 -15.11 -12.33 7.94
C VAL A 206 -15.60 -13.78 8.05
N GLY A 207 -16.61 -14.14 7.26
CA GLY A 207 -17.12 -15.52 7.17
C GLY A 207 -16.42 -16.36 6.09
N LEU A 208 -16.48 -17.69 6.21
CA LEU A 208 -15.87 -18.61 5.22
C LEU A 208 -16.45 -18.40 3.81
N LYS A 209 -17.75 -18.10 3.69
CA LYS A 209 -18.40 -17.79 2.40
C LYS A 209 -17.82 -16.53 1.75
N GLN A 210 -17.50 -15.50 2.53
CA GLN A 210 -16.86 -14.30 2.02
C GLN A 210 -15.46 -14.61 1.50
N PHE A 211 -14.63 -15.33 2.27
CA PHE A 211 -13.33 -15.79 1.80
C PHE A 211 -13.41 -16.64 0.53
N TRP A 212 -14.40 -17.54 0.47
CA TRP A 212 -14.62 -18.35 -0.72
C TRP A 212 -14.91 -17.50 -1.95
N ASN A 213 -15.79 -16.49 -1.81
CA ASN A 213 -16.11 -15.56 -2.89
C ASN A 213 -14.91 -14.69 -3.30
N LEU A 214 -14.05 -14.30 -2.35
CA LEU A 214 -12.85 -13.50 -2.61
C LEU A 214 -11.66 -14.32 -3.15
N ARG A 215 -11.70 -15.64 -3.02
CA ARG A 215 -10.58 -16.54 -3.28
C ARG A 215 -9.90 -16.29 -4.62
N ALA A 216 -10.68 -16.25 -5.70
CA ALA A 216 -10.16 -16.06 -7.06
C ALA A 216 -9.50 -14.68 -7.21
N HIS A 217 -10.15 -13.64 -6.69
CA HIS A 217 -9.62 -12.28 -6.72
C HIS A 217 -8.31 -12.15 -5.94
N MET A 218 -8.26 -12.68 -4.71
CA MET A 218 -7.05 -12.69 -3.88
C MET A 218 -5.91 -13.46 -4.55
N GLN A 219 -6.21 -14.60 -5.17
CA GLN A 219 -5.22 -15.39 -5.90
C GLN A 219 -4.64 -14.60 -7.09
N SER A 220 -5.49 -14.00 -7.93
CA SER A 220 -5.02 -13.21 -9.08
C SER A 220 -4.22 -11.98 -8.65
N ALA A 221 -4.67 -11.25 -7.62
CA ALA A 221 -3.92 -10.11 -7.08
C ALA A 221 -2.55 -10.54 -6.53
N SER A 222 -2.50 -11.65 -5.80
CA SER A 222 -1.25 -12.19 -5.24
C SER A 222 -0.28 -12.64 -6.33
N GLN A 223 -0.75 -13.35 -7.36
CA GLN A 223 0.07 -13.79 -8.49
C GLN A 223 0.66 -12.59 -9.24
N LEU A 224 -0.16 -11.57 -9.51
CA LEU A 224 0.27 -10.39 -10.24
C LEU A 224 1.25 -9.53 -9.41
N ALA A 225 1.09 -9.50 -8.08
CA ALA A 225 2.01 -8.80 -7.17
C ALA A 225 3.35 -9.53 -7.07
N THR A 226 3.36 -10.86 -6.91
CA THR A 226 4.59 -11.65 -6.89
C THR A 226 5.35 -11.57 -8.21
N ALA A 227 4.63 -11.52 -9.34
CA ALA A 227 5.23 -11.38 -10.66
C ALA A 227 5.90 -10.00 -10.86
N ASN A 228 5.18 -8.92 -10.58
CA ASN A 228 5.56 -7.56 -10.99
C ASN A 228 6.11 -6.66 -9.88
N TYR A 229 5.83 -6.97 -8.62
CA TYR A 229 6.26 -6.20 -7.44
C TYR A 229 6.95 -7.10 -6.40
N PRO A 230 7.96 -7.89 -6.82
CA PRO A 230 8.67 -8.77 -5.91
C PRO A 230 9.30 -8.00 -4.74
N GLU A 231 9.42 -8.67 -3.60
CA GLU A 231 10.16 -8.18 -2.42
C GLU A 231 9.73 -6.78 -1.94
N THR A 232 8.44 -6.46 -2.05
CA THR A 232 7.79 -5.26 -1.48
C THR A 232 7.12 -5.51 -0.12
N LEU A 233 7.16 -6.75 0.36
CA LEU A 233 6.53 -7.20 1.60
C LEU A 233 7.58 -7.70 2.60
N ASP A 234 7.58 -7.13 3.81
CA ASP A 234 8.44 -7.55 4.92
C ASP A 234 7.69 -8.49 5.87
N ARG A 235 6.59 -8.04 6.51
CA ARG A 235 5.75 -8.88 7.39
C ARG A 235 4.25 -8.70 7.16
N ILE A 236 3.51 -9.78 7.34
CA ILE A 236 2.04 -9.78 7.46
C ILE A 236 1.65 -10.31 8.84
N PHE A 237 0.89 -9.51 9.60
CA PHE A 237 0.29 -9.92 10.86
C PHE A 237 -1.21 -10.16 10.63
N ILE A 238 -1.63 -11.42 10.63
CA ILE A 238 -3.04 -11.81 10.51
C ILE A 238 -3.65 -11.84 11.91
N ILE A 239 -4.70 -11.06 12.11
CA ILE A 239 -5.40 -10.90 13.39
C ILE A 239 -6.87 -11.26 13.23
N GLY A 240 -7.48 -11.77 14.30
CA GLY A 240 -8.91 -12.09 14.29
C GLY A 240 -9.24 -13.36 13.52
N ALA A 241 -8.25 -14.24 13.35
CA ALA A 241 -8.41 -15.49 12.62
C ALA A 241 -9.51 -16.37 13.24
N PRO A 242 -10.61 -16.67 12.51
CA PRO A 242 -11.68 -17.51 13.02
C PRO A 242 -11.29 -19.00 13.06
N TYR A 243 -12.09 -19.83 13.70
CA TYR A 243 -11.82 -21.28 13.85
C TYR A 243 -11.64 -22.02 12.50
N PHE A 244 -12.21 -21.51 11.41
CA PHE A 244 -12.08 -22.08 10.06
C PHE A 244 -10.82 -21.58 9.31
N PHE A 245 -10.05 -20.64 9.87
CA PHE A 245 -8.89 -20.07 9.21
C PHE A 245 -7.83 -21.09 8.75
N PRO A 246 -7.59 -22.23 9.43
CA PRO A 246 -6.70 -23.27 8.89
C PRO A 246 -7.07 -23.75 7.48
N THR A 247 -8.36 -23.74 7.11
CA THR A 247 -8.82 -24.04 5.75
C THR A 247 -8.37 -22.97 4.76
N VAL A 248 -8.53 -21.70 5.11
CA VAL A 248 -8.09 -20.55 4.29
C VAL A 248 -6.57 -20.55 4.15
N TRP A 249 -5.85 -20.82 5.23
CA TRP A 249 -4.38 -20.96 5.23
C TRP A 249 -3.91 -22.06 4.27
N GLY A 250 -4.66 -23.17 4.18
CA GLY A 250 -4.41 -24.22 3.19
C GLY A 250 -4.49 -23.74 1.73
N TRP A 251 -5.31 -22.72 1.44
CA TRP A 251 -5.35 -22.09 0.11
C TRP A 251 -4.21 -21.11 -0.09
N ILE A 252 -3.96 -20.24 0.90
CA ILE A 252 -2.90 -19.20 0.88
C ILE A 252 -1.52 -19.83 0.63
N LYS A 253 -1.20 -20.95 1.28
CA LYS A 253 0.07 -21.69 1.08
C LYS A 253 0.29 -22.21 -0.35
N ARG A 254 -0.75 -22.27 -1.19
CA ARG A 254 -0.64 -22.65 -2.60
C ARG A 254 -0.47 -21.44 -3.52
N TRP A 255 -0.75 -20.24 -3.02
CA TRP A 255 -0.67 -19.00 -3.79
C TRP A 255 0.70 -18.33 -3.62
N PHE A 256 1.31 -18.49 -2.45
CA PHE A 256 2.58 -17.89 -2.09
C PHE A 256 3.69 -18.95 -1.99
N ASP A 257 4.90 -18.53 -2.30
CA ASP A 257 6.10 -19.35 -2.12
C ASP A 257 6.47 -19.45 -0.62
N PRO A 258 7.34 -20.41 -0.24
CA PRO A 258 7.74 -20.61 1.15
C PRO A 258 8.35 -19.36 1.84
N ILE A 259 9.07 -18.50 1.11
CA ILE A 259 9.66 -17.28 1.68
C ILE A 259 8.54 -16.31 2.05
N THR A 260 7.61 -16.06 1.13
CA THR A 260 6.47 -15.17 1.42
C THR A 260 5.60 -15.71 2.56
N THR A 261 5.33 -17.02 2.61
CA THR A 261 4.55 -17.61 3.72
C THR A 261 5.26 -17.54 5.08
N SER A 262 6.60 -17.58 5.11
CA SER A 262 7.36 -17.43 6.35
C SER A 262 7.32 -16.02 6.95
N LYS A 263 6.94 -15.01 6.16
CA LYS A 263 6.73 -13.62 6.58
C LYS A 263 5.34 -13.39 7.22
N ILE A 264 4.48 -14.42 7.27
CA ILE A 264 3.10 -14.33 7.76
C ILE A 264 3.01 -14.87 9.19
N PHE A 265 2.56 -14.01 10.09
CA PHE A 265 2.31 -14.30 11.50
C PHE A 265 0.80 -14.36 11.73
N ILE A 266 0.29 -15.48 12.20
CA ILE A 266 -1.12 -15.61 12.58
C ILE A 266 -1.20 -15.43 14.09
N LEU A 267 -1.79 -14.32 14.53
CA LEU A 267 -1.81 -13.91 15.93
C LEU A 267 -3.14 -14.27 16.59
N SER A 268 -3.05 -14.76 17.82
CA SER A 268 -4.19 -14.90 18.72
C SER A 268 -4.47 -13.57 19.43
N GLN A 269 -5.64 -13.44 20.06
CA GLN A 269 -5.94 -12.24 20.85
C GLN A 269 -4.94 -12.05 22.03
N SER A 270 -4.43 -13.14 22.61
CA SER A 270 -3.53 -13.08 23.77
C SER A 270 -2.10 -12.66 23.46
N ASP A 271 -1.60 -12.94 22.25
CA ASP A 271 -0.22 -12.63 21.83
C ASP A 271 -0.13 -11.53 20.77
N MET A 272 -1.28 -11.05 20.25
CA MET A 272 -1.34 -9.98 19.26
C MET A 272 -0.57 -8.75 19.70
N LYS A 273 -0.90 -8.18 20.86
CA LYS A 273 -0.31 -6.93 21.34
C LYS A 273 1.20 -7.06 21.50
N SER A 274 1.65 -8.04 22.28
CA SER A 274 3.08 -8.25 22.57
C SER A 274 3.88 -8.54 21.31
N THR A 275 3.31 -9.28 20.34
CA THR A 275 3.98 -9.54 19.06
C THR A 275 4.09 -8.27 18.23
N LEU A 276 3.01 -7.48 18.09
CA LEU A 276 3.06 -6.22 17.35
C LEU A 276 4.07 -5.24 17.96
N GLU A 277 4.07 -5.09 19.29
CA GLU A 277 4.98 -4.19 20.02
C GLU A 277 6.47 -4.55 19.87
N SER A 278 6.76 -5.84 19.63
CA SER A 278 8.13 -6.31 19.36
C SER A 278 8.70 -5.78 18.04
N PHE A 279 7.83 -5.37 17.10
CA PHE A 279 8.24 -4.86 15.78
C PHE A 279 7.90 -3.37 15.59
N ILE A 280 6.78 -2.90 16.13
CA ILE A 280 6.20 -1.57 15.91
C ILE A 280 6.10 -0.85 17.25
N GLU A 281 6.45 0.44 17.30
CA GLU A 281 6.24 1.24 18.51
C GLU A 281 4.75 1.33 18.88
N PRO A 282 4.36 1.28 20.17
CA PRO A 282 2.96 1.42 20.59
C PRO A 282 2.25 2.66 19.99
N ALA A 283 2.95 3.79 19.92
CA ALA A 283 2.50 5.04 19.29
C ALA A 283 2.15 4.93 17.79
N ASN A 284 2.61 3.86 17.13
CA ASN A 284 2.44 3.58 15.71
C ASN A 284 1.48 2.40 15.46
N ILE A 285 0.96 1.76 16.51
CA ILE A 285 -0.04 0.69 16.43
C ILE A 285 -1.42 1.31 16.74
N PRO A 286 -2.46 1.07 15.92
CA PRO A 286 -3.81 1.52 16.22
C PRO A 286 -4.32 1.07 17.59
N LYS A 287 -5.09 1.93 18.27
CA LYS A 287 -5.74 1.59 19.56
C LYS A 287 -6.56 0.30 19.51
N LYS A 288 -7.23 0.05 18.38
CA LYS A 288 -7.98 -1.20 18.14
C LYS A 288 -7.14 -2.47 18.29
N TYR A 289 -5.84 -2.41 18.04
CA TYR A 289 -4.90 -3.53 18.15
C TYR A 289 -4.01 -3.45 19.39
N GLY A 290 -4.36 -2.59 20.36
CA GLY A 290 -3.71 -2.49 21.67
C GLY A 290 -2.58 -1.46 21.77
N GLY A 291 -2.37 -0.65 20.73
CA GLY A 291 -1.43 0.48 20.73
C GLY A 291 -2.07 1.81 21.13
N GLU A 292 -1.48 2.90 20.67
CA GLU A 292 -1.82 4.27 21.07
C GLU A 292 -2.23 5.17 19.88
N LEU A 293 -2.03 4.70 18.64
CA LEU A 293 -2.36 5.48 17.44
C LEU A 293 -3.88 5.61 17.28
N GLU A 294 -4.33 6.86 17.17
CA GLU A 294 -5.71 7.19 16.75
C GLU A 294 -5.83 7.01 15.23
N PHE A 295 -6.24 5.83 14.81
CA PHE A 295 -6.45 5.50 13.39
C PHE A 295 -7.58 4.48 13.25
N ASN A 296 -8.57 4.80 12.42
CA ASN A 296 -9.65 3.92 12.01
C ASN A 296 -9.54 3.57 10.51
N TRP A 297 -10.23 2.51 10.11
CA TRP A 297 -10.31 2.13 8.70
C TRP A 297 -10.89 3.27 7.84
N CYS A 298 -10.25 3.55 6.70
CA CYS A 298 -10.56 4.67 5.79
C CYS A 298 -10.11 6.06 6.24
N ASP A 299 -9.54 6.21 7.44
CA ASP A 299 -8.94 7.47 7.86
C ASP A 299 -7.80 7.88 6.91
N PRO A 300 -7.53 9.19 6.77
CA PRO A 300 -6.30 9.65 6.13
C PRO A 300 -5.07 9.16 6.92
N PRO A 301 -3.91 9.02 6.28
CA PRO A 301 -2.66 8.73 6.99
C PRO A 301 -2.40 9.76 8.08
N VAL A 302 -2.10 9.29 9.29
CA VAL A 302 -1.62 10.15 10.38
C VAL A 302 -0.11 10.24 10.20
N HIS A 303 0.40 11.42 9.83
CA HIS A 303 1.81 11.60 9.48
C HIS A 303 2.73 11.49 10.68
N ASP A 304 3.75 10.65 10.55
CA ASP A 304 4.81 10.48 11.55
C ASP A 304 5.34 11.85 12.01
N PRO A 305 5.37 12.18 13.31
CA PRO A 305 5.84 13.48 13.78
C PRO A 305 7.24 13.85 13.29
N ALA A 306 8.12 12.86 13.09
CA ALA A 306 9.47 13.06 12.56
C ALA A 306 9.47 13.60 11.12
N LEU A 307 8.35 13.49 10.39
CA LEU A 307 8.21 14.04 9.04
C LEU A 307 8.44 15.56 9.04
N ASN A 308 8.04 16.25 10.10
CA ASN A 308 8.17 17.70 10.22
C ASN A 308 9.63 18.17 10.20
N ASP A 309 10.58 17.30 10.56
CA ASP A 309 12.00 17.63 10.57
C ASP A 309 12.66 17.52 9.19
N VAL A 310 12.01 16.83 8.24
CA VAL A 310 12.58 16.55 6.91
C VAL A 310 11.78 17.17 5.76
N ILE A 311 10.48 17.41 5.93
CA ILE A 311 9.60 17.91 4.89
C ILE A 311 9.61 19.44 4.83
N THR A 312 9.64 19.98 3.62
CA THR A 312 9.39 21.40 3.35
C THR A 312 8.21 21.51 2.40
N TRP A 313 7.08 22.02 2.90
CA TRP A 313 5.88 22.17 2.09
C TRP A 313 6.03 23.23 0.98
N LYS A 314 5.32 23.01 -0.13
CA LYS A 314 5.27 23.86 -1.33
C LYS A 314 3.82 24.06 -1.75
N GLY A 315 3.57 24.96 -2.70
CA GLY A 315 2.24 25.08 -3.34
C GLY A 315 1.08 25.46 -2.41
N GLY A 316 1.34 25.97 -1.20
CA GLY A 316 0.30 26.25 -0.20
C GLY A 316 -0.23 25.01 0.54
N TYR A 317 0.41 23.85 0.36
CA TYR A 317 0.10 22.65 1.14
C TYR A 317 0.66 22.77 2.55
N GLU A 318 -0.02 22.16 3.51
CA GLU A 318 0.45 21.96 4.89
C GLU A 318 0.33 20.48 5.31
N THR A 319 -0.19 19.63 4.41
CA THR A 319 -0.37 18.19 4.60
C THR A 319 -0.37 17.49 3.24
N LEU A 320 -0.19 16.17 3.24
CA LEU A 320 -0.20 15.33 2.05
C LEU A 320 -1.63 15.28 1.47
N PRO A 321 -1.84 15.64 0.18
CA PRO A 321 -3.14 15.53 -0.45
C PRO A 321 -3.51 14.07 -0.72
N THR A 322 -4.80 13.84 -1.02
CA THR A 322 -5.29 12.54 -1.48
C THR A 322 -4.87 12.26 -2.92
N GLY A 323 -4.99 10.99 -3.33
CA GLY A 323 -4.68 10.58 -4.70
C GLY A 323 -3.22 10.18 -4.96
N PRO A 324 -2.90 9.89 -6.23
CA PRO A 324 -1.57 9.44 -6.62
C PRO A 324 -0.54 10.55 -6.48
N MET A 325 0.65 10.16 -6.03
CA MET A 325 1.79 11.02 -5.77
C MET A 325 3.08 10.27 -6.10
N TYR A 326 4.13 10.98 -6.45
CA TYR A 326 5.46 10.39 -6.52
C TYR A 326 6.57 11.42 -6.31
N TRP A 327 7.76 10.92 -5.98
CA TRP A 327 8.95 11.74 -5.83
C TRP A 327 9.72 11.87 -7.14
N ARG A 328 10.24 13.07 -7.41
CA ARG A 328 11.25 13.35 -8.45
C ARG A 328 12.55 13.80 -7.82
N ASP A 329 13.64 13.35 -8.40
CA ASP A 329 14.98 13.74 -8.01
C ASP A 329 15.37 15.07 -8.66
N LYS A 330 15.95 15.97 -7.87
CA LYS A 330 16.49 17.26 -8.31
C LYS A 330 17.97 17.41 -7.98
N GLY A 331 18.66 16.29 -7.74
CA GLY A 331 20.06 16.22 -7.34
C GLY A 331 20.21 16.17 -5.83
N ASP A 332 20.18 17.32 -5.17
CA ASP A 332 20.39 17.48 -3.72
C ASP A 332 19.14 17.23 -2.86
N HIS A 333 17.96 17.32 -3.47
CA HIS A 333 16.67 17.06 -2.84
C HIS A 333 15.73 16.30 -3.78
N ILE A 334 14.62 15.84 -3.21
CA ILE A 334 13.50 15.25 -3.94
C ILE A 334 12.25 16.12 -3.82
N GLU A 335 11.48 16.23 -4.89
CA GLU A 335 10.21 16.97 -4.95
C GLU A 335 9.04 15.98 -5.04
N LEU A 336 8.04 16.17 -4.18
CA LEU A 336 6.78 15.42 -4.20
C LEU A 336 5.81 16.08 -5.19
N GLU A 337 5.42 15.34 -6.22
CA GLU A 337 4.36 15.75 -7.15
C GLU A 337 3.07 14.96 -6.89
N ALA A 338 1.97 15.67 -6.67
CA ALA A 338 0.62 15.10 -6.68
C ALA A 338 0.06 15.13 -8.11
N VAL A 339 -0.39 13.97 -8.59
CA VAL A 339 -0.86 13.76 -9.97
C VAL A 339 -2.29 13.22 -9.99
N GLY A 340 -2.78 12.75 -11.13
CA GLY A 340 -4.15 12.27 -11.33
C GLY A 340 -5.01 13.28 -12.09
N ALA A 341 -6.32 13.08 -12.07
CA ALA A 341 -7.28 13.99 -12.69
C ALA A 341 -8.49 14.23 -11.79
N PHE A 342 -9.01 15.46 -11.81
CA PHE A 342 -10.24 15.85 -11.15
C PHE A 342 -11.13 16.58 -12.16
N ASP A 343 -12.38 16.14 -12.31
CA ASP A 343 -13.33 16.67 -13.32
C ASP A 343 -12.73 16.74 -14.73
N GLY A 344 -11.99 15.70 -15.12
CA GLY A 344 -11.32 15.59 -16.42
C GLY A 344 -10.11 16.52 -16.60
N LYS A 345 -9.76 17.36 -15.61
CA LYS A 345 -8.57 18.21 -15.61
C LYS A 345 -7.41 17.49 -14.92
N GLN A 346 -6.26 17.48 -15.55
CA GLN A 346 -5.07 16.85 -14.99
C GLN A 346 -4.49 17.69 -13.85
N ARG A 347 -4.21 17.04 -12.71
CA ARG A 347 -3.48 17.60 -11.57
C ARG A 347 -1.99 17.33 -11.74
N ARG A 348 -1.16 18.33 -11.42
CA ARG A 348 0.30 18.18 -11.28
C ARG A 348 0.83 19.27 -10.36
N ASP A 349 0.71 19.03 -9.07
CA ASP A 349 1.03 20.02 -8.05
C ASP A 349 2.33 19.62 -7.33
N ILE A 350 3.25 20.56 -7.14
CA ILE A 350 4.42 20.34 -6.28
C ILE A 350 3.98 20.56 -4.84
N VAL A 351 3.93 19.48 -4.07
CA VAL A 351 3.37 19.45 -2.71
C VAL A 351 4.42 19.77 -1.67
N ALA A 352 5.61 19.19 -1.80
CA ALA A 352 6.67 19.29 -0.80
C ALA A 352 8.04 18.93 -1.38
N THR A 353 9.09 19.23 -0.62
CA THR A 353 10.46 18.78 -0.90
C THR A 353 11.06 18.12 0.34
N VAL A 354 11.93 17.15 0.14
CA VAL A 354 12.72 16.51 1.22
C VAL A 354 14.18 16.46 0.79
N ARG A 355 15.12 16.73 1.72
CA ARG A 355 16.56 16.59 1.42
C ARG A 355 16.91 15.11 1.26
N LYS A 356 17.81 14.79 0.32
CA LYS A 356 18.32 13.42 0.24
C LYS A 356 19.25 13.13 1.41
N THR A 357 19.02 11.99 2.05
CA THR A 357 19.81 11.51 3.19
C THR A 357 20.99 10.64 2.77
N ALA A 358 20.92 10.01 1.58
CA ALA A 358 22.01 9.26 0.98
C ALA A 358 22.54 10.00 -0.25
N LYS A 359 23.84 10.32 -0.26
CA LYS A 359 24.51 10.67 -1.53
C LYS A 359 24.73 9.37 -2.30
N GLU A 360 24.37 9.33 -3.59
CA GLU A 360 24.49 8.12 -4.43
C GLU A 360 25.91 7.49 -4.37
N GLY A 361 26.97 8.26 -4.05
CA GLY A 361 28.34 7.75 -3.86
C GLY A 361 28.74 7.27 -2.45
N GLU A 362 28.04 7.67 -1.37
CA GLU A 362 28.39 7.24 -0.01
C GLU A 362 27.99 5.77 0.25
N THR A 363 26.94 5.29 -0.44
CA THR A 363 26.51 3.88 -0.42
C THR A 363 27.45 2.93 -1.16
N GLU A 364 28.15 3.40 -2.20
CA GLU A 364 29.18 2.61 -2.90
C GLU A 364 30.46 2.44 -2.06
N GLU A 365 30.88 3.48 -1.32
CA GLU A 365 31.98 3.37 -0.36
C GLU A 365 31.63 2.52 0.86
N ALA A 366 30.39 2.58 1.35
CA ALA A 366 29.93 1.73 2.45
C ALA A 366 30.03 0.23 2.10
N ASN A 367 29.61 -0.18 0.90
CA ASN A 367 29.71 -1.57 0.44
C ASN A 367 31.16 -2.07 0.31
N LYS A 368 32.14 -1.20 0.09
CA LYS A 368 33.57 -1.58 0.07
C LYS A 368 34.17 -1.75 1.47
N THR A 369 33.52 -1.24 2.50
CA THR A 369 34.09 -1.12 3.85
C THR A 369 33.49 -2.12 4.85
N THR A 370 32.29 -2.67 4.59
CA THR A 370 31.52 -3.52 5.53
C THR A 370 31.83 -5.03 5.48
N GLY A 371 33.04 -5.43 5.08
CA GLY A 371 33.49 -6.83 5.12
C GLY A 371 33.58 -7.47 6.53
N GLU A 372 33.27 -6.74 7.60
CA GLU A 372 33.21 -7.26 8.97
C GLU A 372 31.79 -7.23 9.51
N ALA A 373 31.26 -8.42 9.84
CA ALA A 373 29.95 -8.60 10.46
C ALA A 373 29.88 -7.89 11.82
N LEU A 374 29.07 -6.84 11.92
CA LEU A 374 28.78 -6.18 13.20
C LEU A 374 27.79 -7.03 14.02
N GLN A 375 28.22 -7.43 15.21
CA GLN A 375 27.38 -8.10 16.21
C GLN A 375 26.31 -7.14 16.78
N PRO A 376 25.12 -7.65 17.18
CA PRO A 376 24.01 -6.84 17.68
C PRO A 376 24.38 -6.16 19.02
N GLN A 377 24.41 -4.83 19.03
CA GLN A 377 24.62 -4.06 20.26
C GLN A 377 23.30 -3.73 20.95
N THR A 378 23.33 -3.92 22.27
CA THR A 378 22.32 -3.63 23.27
C THR A 378 22.21 -2.11 23.48
N ILE A 379 21.00 -1.58 23.47
CA ILE A 379 20.74 -0.16 23.68
C ILE A 379 20.74 0.13 25.19
N SER A 380 21.65 1.01 25.62
CA SER A 380 21.73 1.54 26.99
C SER A 380 20.99 2.88 27.10
N ALA A 381 20.34 3.08 28.26
CA ALA A 381 19.60 4.25 28.66
C ALA A 381 20.49 5.48 28.93
N ALA A 382 20.38 6.50 28.07
CA ALA A 382 20.61 7.93 28.30
C ALA A 382 20.63 8.56 26.90
N THR A 383 19.72 9.44 26.52
CA THR A 383 19.82 10.85 26.90
C THR A 383 18.52 11.55 26.50
N ALA A 384 17.90 12.22 27.46
CA ALA A 384 16.71 13.04 27.33
C ALA A 384 17.09 14.54 27.24
N GLU A 385 16.14 15.34 26.71
CA GLU A 385 16.00 16.82 26.77
C GLU A 385 16.84 17.65 25.74
N ALA A 386 16.37 18.71 25.05
CA ALA A 386 15.40 19.75 25.44
C ALA A 386 14.99 20.75 24.29
N ILE A 387 13.81 21.40 24.45
CA ILE A 387 13.40 22.82 24.14
C ILE A 387 13.11 23.27 22.67
N LYS A 388 12.20 24.21 22.29
CA LYS A 388 10.86 24.76 22.68
C LYS A 388 10.58 26.02 21.78
N ALA A 389 9.33 26.19 21.30
CA ALA A 389 8.59 27.42 20.85
C ALA A 389 9.04 28.21 19.57
N GLY A 390 8.18 28.82 18.71
CA GLY A 390 6.71 28.90 18.55
C GLY A 390 6.23 29.90 17.43
N SER A 391 4.99 29.67 16.90
CA SER A 391 3.98 30.59 16.27
C SER A 391 4.33 31.41 14.99
N ALA A 392 3.47 31.78 14.02
CA ALA A 392 2.01 31.69 13.77
C ALA A 392 1.70 32.01 12.27
N GLY A 393 0.56 31.55 11.73
CA GLY A 393 -0.09 32.08 10.51
C GLY A 393 -0.95 31.08 9.72
N GLN A 394 -2.28 31.24 9.73
CA GLN A 394 -3.33 30.46 9.01
C GLN A 394 -3.92 31.29 7.83
N PRO A 395 -4.85 30.80 6.95
CA PRO A 395 -5.32 29.43 6.61
C PRO A 395 -5.55 29.16 5.08
N LYS A 396 -5.93 27.93 4.67
CA LYS A 396 -7.27 27.61 4.06
C LYS A 396 -7.49 26.10 3.70
N PRO A 397 -8.71 25.56 3.93
CA PRO A 397 -9.09 24.15 3.72
C PRO A 397 -9.85 23.89 2.39
N GLY A 398 -9.73 22.66 1.85
CA GLY A 398 -10.57 22.12 0.77
C GLY A 398 -10.05 20.76 0.32
N SER A 399 -10.83 19.74 -0.05
CA SER A 399 -12.28 19.54 -0.16
C SER A 399 -12.50 18.03 -0.17
N TYR A 400 -13.31 17.48 0.73
CA TYR A 400 -13.64 16.05 0.71
C TYR A 400 -14.77 15.79 -0.30
N VAL A 401 -14.59 14.79 -1.17
CA VAL A 401 -15.57 14.39 -2.19
C VAL A 401 -16.27 13.10 -1.76
N VAL A 402 -17.60 13.10 -1.85
CA VAL A 402 -18.49 11.99 -1.44
C VAL A 402 -18.48 10.88 -2.50
N ALA A 403 -18.35 9.63 -2.06
CA ALA A 403 -18.29 8.44 -2.92
C ALA A 403 -19.69 7.96 -3.38
N PRO A 404 -19.80 7.12 -4.45
CA PRO A 404 -21.07 6.59 -4.95
C PRO A 404 -21.78 5.67 -3.94
N GLU A 405 -23.11 5.58 -4.04
CA GLU A 405 -23.94 4.73 -3.16
C GLU A 405 -23.52 3.25 -3.20
N GLY A 406 -23.18 2.71 -2.02
CA GLY A 406 -22.61 1.36 -1.82
C GLY A 406 -21.15 1.36 -1.36
N ILE A 407 -20.38 2.39 -1.72
CA ILE A 407 -19.08 2.76 -1.11
C ILE A 407 -19.30 3.93 -0.13
N ALA A 408 -20.36 4.72 -0.32
CA ALA A 408 -20.78 5.82 0.55
C ALA A 408 -21.05 5.41 2.01
N THR A 409 -21.38 4.15 2.30
CA THR A 409 -21.50 3.67 3.69
C THR A 409 -20.14 3.53 4.41
N LEU A 410 -19.04 3.74 3.69
CA LEU A 410 -17.67 3.89 4.20
C LEU A 410 -17.25 5.38 4.24
N SER A 411 -18.20 6.32 4.12
CA SER A 411 -18.03 7.76 4.27
C SER A 411 -18.49 8.19 5.66
N LEU A 412 -17.74 9.12 6.27
CA LEU A 412 -18.21 9.93 7.40
C LEU A 412 -19.56 10.55 7.01
N GLN A 413 -20.60 10.32 7.82
CA GLN A 413 -21.77 11.17 7.86
C GLN A 413 -21.41 12.43 8.66
N ASP A 414 -21.77 13.57 8.09
CA ASP A 414 -21.85 14.93 8.63
C ASP A 414 -21.59 15.10 10.14
N ASP A 415 -20.41 15.59 10.50
CA ASP A 415 -20.24 16.36 11.74
C ASP A 415 -20.06 17.84 11.39
N LYS A 416 -21.21 18.51 11.22
CA LYS A 416 -21.33 19.95 11.50
C LYS A 416 -21.10 20.17 13.00
N ASN A 417 -19.85 20.21 13.45
CA ASN A 417 -19.49 20.78 14.74
C ASN A 417 -18.03 21.23 14.74
N TYR A 418 -17.76 22.28 13.96
CA TYR A 418 -16.67 23.21 14.26
C TYR A 418 -17.14 24.63 13.95
N THR A 419 -18.12 25.08 14.73
CA THR A 419 -18.37 26.50 14.97
C THR A 419 -18.61 26.70 16.46
N GLU A 420 -17.68 27.43 17.06
CA GLU A 420 -17.86 28.25 18.27
C GLU A 420 -18.15 27.53 19.59
N ALA A 421 -17.08 27.18 20.31
CA ALA A 421 -17.10 27.20 21.77
C ALA A 421 -16.70 28.60 22.25
N ASN A 422 -17.68 29.44 22.58
CA ASN A 422 -17.62 30.40 23.69
C ASN A 422 -18.98 31.10 23.84
N GLY A 423 -19.64 30.91 24.99
CA GLY A 423 -20.72 31.80 25.43
C GLY A 423 -21.94 31.13 26.05
N ASN A 424 -21.78 30.62 27.27
CA ASN A 424 -22.65 30.85 28.42
C ASN A 424 -24.21 30.75 28.30
N LEU A 425 -24.73 29.93 29.23
CA LEU A 425 -25.85 30.16 30.16
C LEU A 425 -27.22 29.50 29.88
N GLU A 426 -27.62 28.74 30.91
CA GLU A 426 -28.97 28.56 31.48
C GLU A 426 -29.97 27.57 30.85
N GLY A 427 -30.14 26.44 31.57
CA GLY A 427 -31.45 26.08 32.19
C GLY A 427 -32.51 25.36 31.33
N PRO A 428 -33.44 24.61 31.96
CA PRO A 428 -33.89 23.31 31.45
C PRO A 428 -35.38 23.24 31.02
N VAL A 429 -35.86 22.01 30.75
CA VAL A 429 -37.27 21.52 30.63
C VAL A 429 -37.79 21.51 29.16
N SER A 430 -38.43 20.49 28.56
CA SER A 430 -39.30 19.36 29.00
C SER A 430 -39.39 18.25 27.93
N GLU A 431 -39.79 17.05 28.38
CA GLU A 431 -40.35 15.91 27.64
C GLU A 431 -41.44 16.28 26.61
N VAL A 432 -41.53 15.54 25.49
CA VAL A 432 -42.80 14.93 24.97
C VAL A 432 -42.48 13.68 24.13
N THR A 433 -43.20 12.60 24.43
CA THR A 433 -43.28 11.28 23.81
C THR A 433 -44.05 11.25 22.47
N ASN A 434 -43.72 10.32 21.55
CA ASN A 434 -44.65 9.30 21.00
C ASN A 434 -44.12 8.60 19.73
N GLU A 435 -44.03 7.27 19.82
CA GLU A 435 -44.23 6.28 18.73
C GLU A 435 -45.74 5.93 18.62
N PRO A 436 -46.19 4.96 17.79
CA PRO A 436 -45.95 4.70 16.37
C PRO A 436 -47.30 4.39 15.63
N GLN A 437 -47.32 4.27 14.30
CA GLN A 437 -48.36 3.45 13.63
C GLN A 437 -47.86 2.72 12.38
N ALA A 438 -48.33 1.48 12.28
CA ALA A 438 -48.19 0.52 11.18
C ALA A 438 -49.57 0.26 10.56
N THR A 439 -49.60 -0.15 9.27
CA THR A 439 -50.63 -0.97 8.57
C THR A 439 -50.00 -1.37 7.22
N GLU A 440 -49.78 -2.66 6.85
CA GLU A 440 -50.73 -3.67 6.33
C GLU A 440 -51.68 -3.10 5.23
N LEU A 441 -52.02 -3.74 4.10
CA LEU A 441 -51.88 -5.09 3.52
C LEU A 441 -52.32 -4.99 2.03
N GLU A 442 -52.04 -6.05 1.27
CA GLU A 442 -52.86 -6.64 0.18
C GLU A 442 -52.20 -6.88 -1.18
N SER A 443 -52.13 -8.18 -1.46
CA SER A 443 -51.84 -8.93 -2.68
C SER A 443 -53.06 -9.04 -3.59
N VAL A 444 -52.88 -9.08 -4.93
CA VAL A 444 -53.67 -9.94 -5.84
C VAL A 444 -52.79 -10.40 -7.02
N ASN A 445 -53.12 -11.60 -7.48
CA ASN A 445 -52.40 -12.59 -8.28
C ASN A 445 -52.95 -12.66 -9.73
N GLU A 446 -52.38 -13.60 -10.51
CA GLU A 446 -52.88 -14.22 -11.77
C GLU A 446 -52.42 -13.61 -13.12
N LYS A 447 -51.53 -14.30 -13.88
CA LYS A 447 -51.72 -15.40 -14.89
C LYS A 447 -52.15 -14.84 -16.26
N GLN A 448 -51.81 -15.36 -17.44
CA GLN A 448 -50.97 -16.42 -18.00
C GLN A 448 -51.14 -16.34 -19.55
N ASP A 449 -50.23 -16.93 -20.33
CA ASP A 449 -50.36 -17.32 -21.77
C ASP A 449 -50.41 -16.18 -22.82
N SER A 450 -49.86 -16.25 -24.04
CA SER A 450 -49.42 -17.34 -24.92
C SER A 450 -48.60 -16.74 -26.09
N ALA A 451 -47.67 -17.53 -26.67
CA ALA A 451 -47.18 -17.38 -28.06
C ALA A 451 -48.16 -18.16 -29.00
N PRO A 452 -48.18 -18.05 -30.36
CA PRO A 452 -46.98 -18.08 -31.22
C PRO A 452 -47.05 -17.41 -32.63
N ASP A 453 -45.88 -17.46 -33.29
CA ASP A 453 -45.59 -17.76 -34.71
C ASP A 453 -45.77 -16.78 -35.90
N ALA A 454 -44.84 -17.01 -36.84
CA ALA A 454 -44.91 -16.91 -38.31
C ALA A 454 -44.39 -15.65 -39.05
N SER A 455 -43.12 -15.76 -39.46
CA SER A 455 -42.66 -15.86 -40.87
C SER A 455 -42.67 -14.67 -41.85
N ALA A 456 -41.59 -14.65 -42.66
CA ALA A 456 -41.46 -14.13 -44.04
C ALA A 456 -41.39 -12.61 -44.19
N THR A 457 -40.59 -11.96 -45.05
CA THR A 457 -39.67 -12.28 -46.16
C THR A 457 -39.13 -10.92 -46.61
N GLY A 458 -37.97 -10.82 -47.25
CA GLY A 458 -37.68 -9.60 -48.03
C GLY A 458 -36.21 -9.22 -48.16
N GLU A 459 -35.53 -9.97 -49.01
CA GLU A 459 -34.22 -9.72 -49.58
C GLU A 459 -34.12 -8.41 -50.41
N VAL A 460 -32.89 -7.89 -50.51
CA VAL A 460 -32.24 -7.43 -51.77
C VAL A 460 -32.24 -5.92 -52.14
N ASN A 461 -31.05 -5.34 -51.91
CA ASN A 461 -30.14 -4.69 -52.87
C ASN A 461 -30.06 -3.16 -53.07
N LYS A 462 -28.77 -2.76 -53.07
CA LYS A 462 -27.99 -1.84 -53.96
C LYS A 462 -27.42 -0.63 -53.20
N ALA A 463 -26.13 -0.27 -53.35
CA ALA A 463 -25.05 -0.75 -54.22
C ALA A 463 -23.69 -0.45 -53.57
#